data_AF-A0A3D0FSQ3-F1
#
_entry.id   AF-A0A3D0FSQ3-F1
#
_cell.length_a   1.000
_cell.length_b   1.000
_cell.length_c   1.000
_cell.angle_alpha   90.00
_cell.angle_beta   90.00
_cell.angle_gamma   90.00
#
_symmetry.space_group_name_H-M   'P 1'
#
loop_
_entity.id
_entity.type
_entity.pdbx_description
1 polymer ?
#
loop_
_entity_poly.entity_id
_entity_poly.type
_entity_poly.pdbx_seq_one_letter_code
_entity_poly.pdbx_strand_id
1 'polypeptide(L)'
;MIVQWNQQLHSKQLKLPRKRNINHGVPMHYGQSNNIMYWNFFFKERTKAMINEETLLILAKIIDDYNALPEPKYRNANLDVLKRDYELLMQMKEFLKGDIQYAHIINALSQTINKMTPRNDNGWRSVTERGINKAIPPVVRKKKQVNQFPFEWIDKKSGETCFINNGYWGARNYMVMDIIGYYLLLKEGKDLLPKEPAPIFSDMNSIAVRESNISGNNITSSNQSSMNDQDIKRVEQTRYWVQFDDREFRKSMSLDMSSNEIRDLLLETSRVEFKLVFPVRMWNGKKAKEQTYNMNLFSRLFEFGYVDRDTRSDGVVQSRQYYISFNTTLGELFAHNLLSKSYDWLDNRFYSLPYNAQVFYRRFLVHNDYMSIPLKVETIIEGLNLQDKNITNLTGTIETNILKPLIEQGLIDSYEKDTEGLYGLKFTIKRSKKENPKENHLAVTGDAGSVKEGCRVCKERMQGL
;
A
#
# COMPACT_ATOMS: atom_id res chain seq x y z
N MET A 1 -41.71 52.49 13.55
CA MET A 1 -41.25 52.26 14.93
C MET A 1 -39.80 52.69 15.02
N ILE A 2 -39.64 54.01 15.14
CA ILE A 2 -38.39 54.80 15.14
C ILE A 2 -38.37 55.57 16.47
N VAL A 3 -37.18 56.04 16.88
CA VAL A 3 -36.86 57.06 17.92
C VAL A 3 -36.39 56.42 19.25
N GLN A 4 -35.08 56.34 19.51
CA GLN A 4 -34.16 57.35 20.08
C GLN A 4 -34.45 57.71 21.56
N TRP A 5 -33.48 57.44 22.45
CA TRP A 5 -32.86 58.41 23.38
C TRP A 5 -31.82 57.70 24.26
N ASN A 6 -30.54 57.98 24.06
CA ASN A 6 -29.72 58.95 24.80
C ASN A 6 -29.33 58.48 26.20
N GLN A 7 -28.10 58.00 26.42
CA GLN A 7 -26.89 58.77 26.68
C GLN A 7 -26.92 59.59 27.98
N GLN A 8 -25.98 59.22 28.86
CA GLN A 8 -24.99 60.10 29.46
C GLN A 8 -25.27 60.71 30.85
N LEU A 9 -24.19 60.68 31.65
CA LEU A 9 -23.72 61.67 32.63
C LEU A 9 -23.72 61.28 34.12
N HIS A 10 -22.48 61.00 34.55
CA HIS A 10 -21.77 61.70 35.61
C HIS A 10 -22.27 61.63 37.07
N SER A 11 -21.42 61.00 37.88
CA SER A 11 -20.81 61.54 39.11
C SER A 11 -21.67 62.42 40.03
N LYS A 12 -21.80 62.00 41.29
CA LYS A 12 -21.25 62.75 42.45
C LYS A 12 -21.41 61.98 43.76
N GLN A 13 -20.40 62.22 44.59
CA GLN A 13 -20.15 61.84 45.98
C GLN A 13 -21.32 62.01 46.96
N LEU A 14 -21.12 61.43 48.16
CA LEU A 14 -21.61 61.77 49.53
C LEU A 14 -22.16 60.48 50.19
N LYS A 15 -21.90 60.08 51.44
CA LYS A 15 -21.31 60.66 52.66
C LYS A 15 -20.95 59.48 53.59
N LEU A 16 -19.86 59.60 54.34
CA LEU A 16 -19.56 58.79 55.53
C LEU A 16 -20.56 59.09 56.68
N PRO A 17 -20.78 58.13 57.59
CA PRO A 17 -20.99 58.45 59.00
C PRO A 17 -19.88 57.91 59.92
N ARG A 18 -19.75 58.61 61.04
CA ARG A 18 -18.68 58.60 62.04
C ARG A 18 -18.70 57.38 62.99
N LYS A 19 -17.48 56.95 63.33
CA LYS A 19 -16.91 56.49 64.61
C LYS A 19 -17.85 56.10 65.77
N ARG A 20 -17.58 54.92 66.35
CA ARG A 20 -17.43 54.74 67.81
C ARG A 20 -16.17 53.92 68.12
N ASN A 21 -15.35 54.48 69.02
CA ASN A 21 -14.18 53.89 69.68
C ASN A 21 -14.61 52.91 70.78
N ILE A 22 -13.85 51.83 70.99
CA ILE A 22 -13.44 51.34 72.33
C ILE A 22 -11.98 50.83 72.23
N ASN A 23 -11.19 51.19 73.25
CA ASN A 23 -9.73 51.03 73.39
C ASN A 23 -9.28 49.66 73.93
N HIS A 24 -8.04 49.28 73.59
CA HIS A 24 -6.88 48.93 74.47
C HIS A 24 -5.88 48.07 73.65
N GLY A 25 -4.70 48.58 73.24
CA GLY A 25 -3.38 48.53 73.94
C GLY A 25 -2.71 47.16 73.72
N VAL A 26 -1.47 46.94 73.22
CA VAL A 26 -0.13 47.61 73.24
C VAL A 26 0.76 46.89 72.17
N PRO A 27 1.92 47.44 71.71
CA PRO A 27 2.50 47.19 70.37
C PRO A 27 3.78 46.31 70.34
N MET A 28 4.21 45.86 69.14
CA MET A 28 5.63 45.62 68.83
C MET A 28 5.92 45.53 67.30
N HIS A 29 6.66 46.54 66.84
CA HIS A 29 7.78 46.61 65.89
C HIS A 29 8.18 45.50 64.87
N TYR A 30 8.57 46.03 63.69
CA TYR A 30 9.53 45.58 62.65
C TYR A 30 9.09 44.68 61.48
N GLY A 31 9.45 45.11 60.25
CA GLY A 31 9.56 44.21 59.10
C GLY A 31 9.45 44.84 57.69
N GLN A 32 10.27 45.83 57.34
CA GLN A 32 10.50 46.23 55.95
C GLN A 32 11.27 45.12 55.21
N SER A 33 10.57 44.14 54.63
CA SER A 33 11.16 43.18 53.67
C SER A 33 10.15 42.55 52.70
N ASN A 34 8.86 42.89 52.77
CA ASN A 34 7.81 42.23 51.97
C ASN A 34 7.52 42.84 50.59
N ASN A 35 8.17 43.94 50.19
CA ASN A 35 7.78 44.62 48.95
C ASN A 35 8.34 43.94 47.68
N ILE A 36 9.51 43.30 47.70
CA ILE A 36 10.11 42.75 46.47
C ILE A 36 9.45 41.42 46.03
N MET A 37 8.92 40.61 46.96
CA MET A 37 8.16 39.40 46.61
C MET A 37 6.76 39.71 46.07
N TYR A 38 6.08 40.74 46.61
CA TYR A 38 4.73 41.09 46.19
C TYR A 38 4.67 41.63 44.76
N TRP A 39 5.66 42.44 44.35
CA TRP A 39 5.73 42.97 42.98
C TRP A 39 6.04 41.88 41.95
N ASN A 40 6.91 40.91 42.26
CA ASN A 40 7.18 39.78 41.37
C ASN A 40 5.98 38.83 41.23
N PHE A 41 5.21 38.63 42.30
CA PHE A 41 3.97 37.84 42.24
C PHE A 41 2.90 38.56 41.41
N PHE A 42 2.68 39.86 41.63
CA PHE A 42 1.70 40.65 40.87
C PHE A 42 2.06 40.78 39.38
N PHE A 43 3.34 41.00 39.04
CA PHE A 43 3.77 41.04 37.64
C PHE A 43 3.66 39.68 36.95
N LYS A 44 3.95 38.57 37.67
CA LYS A 44 3.84 37.21 37.15
C LYS A 44 2.39 36.75 36.96
N GLU A 45 1.50 37.12 37.89
CA GLU A 45 0.05 36.89 37.76
C GLU A 45 -0.57 37.75 36.64
N ARG A 46 -0.15 39.01 36.50
CA ARG A 46 -0.67 39.93 35.47
C ARG A 46 -0.16 39.60 34.07
N THR A 47 1.09 39.16 33.92
CA THR A 47 1.58 38.62 32.64
C THR A 47 0.88 37.31 32.28
N LYS A 48 0.61 36.43 33.25
CA LYS A 48 -0.15 35.19 33.03
C LYS A 48 -1.61 35.45 32.63
N ALA A 49 -2.24 36.49 33.19
CA ALA A 49 -3.59 36.93 32.81
C ALA A 49 -3.63 37.55 31.40
N MET A 50 -2.66 38.38 31.03
CA MET A 50 -2.54 38.95 29.67
C MET A 50 -2.32 37.87 28.61
N ILE A 51 -1.50 36.86 28.91
CA ILE A 51 -1.24 35.71 28.03
C ILE A 51 -2.52 34.89 27.82
N ASN A 52 -3.40 34.79 28.82
CA ASN A 52 -4.67 34.08 28.70
C ASN A 52 -5.68 34.82 27.80
N GLU A 53 -5.80 36.14 27.88
CA GLU A 53 -6.71 36.91 27.01
C GLU A 53 -6.28 36.84 25.54
N GLU A 54 -4.99 36.98 25.25
CA GLU A 54 -4.45 36.84 23.90
C GLU A 54 -4.69 35.43 23.33
N THR A 55 -4.53 34.40 24.16
CA THR A 55 -4.78 33.01 23.80
C THR A 55 -6.25 32.76 23.44
N LEU A 56 -7.19 33.37 24.16
CA LEU A 56 -8.63 33.28 23.87
C LEU A 56 -9.00 33.99 22.55
N LEU A 57 -8.36 35.12 22.24
CA LEU A 57 -8.57 35.82 20.97
C LEU A 57 -8.09 34.99 19.77
N ILE A 58 -6.95 34.32 19.91
CA ILE A 58 -6.42 33.42 18.86
C ILE A 58 -7.36 32.22 18.66
N LEU A 59 -7.85 31.62 19.75
CA LEU A 59 -8.82 30.53 19.69
C LEU A 59 -10.10 30.94 18.94
N ALA A 60 -10.68 32.09 19.31
CA ALA A 60 -11.90 32.60 18.68
C ALA A 60 -11.69 32.82 17.17
N LYS A 61 -10.55 33.43 16.78
CA LYS A 61 -10.22 33.66 15.38
C LYS A 61 -10.13 32.36 14.57
N ILE A 62 -9.42 31.34 15.08
CA ILE A 62 -9.28 30.05 14.38
C ILE A 62 -10.64 29.36 14.23
N ILE A 63 -11.51 29.46 15.23
CA ILE A 63 -12.88 28.92 15.16
C ILE A 63 -13.67 29.62 14.07
N ASP A 64 -13.64 30.95 14.01
CA ASP A 64 -14.36 31.74 13.02
C ASP A 64 -13.86 31.45 11.61
N ASP A 65 -12.54 31.43 11.41
CA ASP A 65 -11.90 31.12 10.12
C ASP A 65 -12.28 29.70 9.65
N TYR A 66 -12.26 28.71 10.55
CA TYR A 66 -12.67 27.33 10.23
C TYR A 66 -14.17 27.18 9.97
N ASN A 67 -15.02 27.98 10.61
CA ASN A 67 -16.46 27.96 10.40
C ASN A 67 -16.90 28.69 9.12
N ALA A 68 -16.10 29.65 8.64
CA ALA A 68 -16.33 30.33 7.38
C ALA A 68 -16.07 29.44 6.14
N LEU A 69 -15.38 28.30 6.30
CA LEU A 69 -15.11 27.37 5.21
C LEU A 69 -16.38 26.70 4.67
N PRO A 70 -16.60 26.67 3.34
CA PRO A 70 -17.74 25.97 2.75
C PRO A 70 -17.70 24.45 3.00
N GLU A 71 -18.87 23.86 3.25
CA GLU A 71 -19.01 22.40 3.31
C GLU A 71 -18.94 21.76 1.92
N PRO A 72 -18.33 20.56 1.76
CA PRO A 72 -17.58 19.82 2.78
C PRO A 72 -16.19 20.41 3.04
N LYS A 73 -15.88 20.77 4.30
CA LYS A 73 -14.65 21.54 4.65
C LYS A 73 -13.34 20.96 4.12
N TYR A 74 -13.21 19.63 4.10
CA TYR A 74 -12.00 18.94 3.62
C TYR A 74 -11.71 19.10 2.11
N ARG A 75 -12.65 19.61 1.31
CA ARG A 75 -12.43 19.90 -0.12
C ARG A 75 -12.07 21.35 -0.40
N ASN A 76 -12.38 22.25 0.52
CA ASN A 76 -12.31 23.70 0.32
C ASN A 76 -11.25 24.37 1.21
N ALA A 77 -10.73 23.66 2.21
CA ALA A 77 -9.69 24.17 3.10
C ALA A 77 -8.29 24.09 2.49
N ASN A 78 -7.37 24.91 3.00
CA ASN A 78 -5.94 24.83 2.71
C ASN A 78 -5.24 24.00 3.81
N LEU A 79 -4.60 22.89 3.44
CA LEU A 79 -3.98 21.95 4.37
C LEU A 79 -2.88 22.59 5.24
N ASP A 80 -2.06 23.47 4.66
CA ASP A 80 -0.93 24.08 5.37
C ASP A 80 -1.41 25.11 6.40
N VAL A 81 -2.51 25.79 6.11
CA VAL A 81 -3.17 26.70 7.07
C VAL A 81 -3.75 25.89 8.23
N LEU A 82 -4.50 24.82 7.95
CA LEU A 82 -5.08 23.98 9.00
C LEU A 82 -4.00 23.37 9.91
N LYS A 83 -2.87 22.91 9.35
CA LYS A 83 -1.75 22.38 10.13
C LYS A 83 -1.13 23.44 11.04
N ARG A 84 -0.92 24.65 10.51
CA ARG A 84 -0.38 25.78 11.29
C ARG A 84 -1.30 26.14 12.45
N ASP A 85 -2.60 26.24 12.20
CA ASP A 85 -3.59 26.59 13.22
C ASP A 85 -3.70 25.48 14.28
N TYR A 86 -3.66 24.22 13.86
CA TYR A 86 -3.62 23.07 14.76
C TYR A 86 -2.37 23.07 15.66
N GLU A 87 -1.18 23.31 15.09
CA GLU A 87 0.07 23.40 15.85
C GLU A 87 0.05 24.57 16.86
N LEU A 88 -0.48 25.73 16.44
CA LEU A 88 -0.61 26.90 17.29
C LEU A 88 -1.53 26.62 18.50
N LEU A 89 -2.67 25.96 18.27
CA LEU A 89 -3.58 25.53 19.33
C LEU A 89 -2.96 24.47 20.26
N MET A 90 -2.11 23.59 19.72
CA MET A 90 -1.38 22.60 20.54
C MET A 90 -0.34 23.25 21.44
N GLN A 91 0.33 24.32 21.00
CA GLN A 91 1.26 25.10 21.83
C GLN A 91 0.55 25.82 22.99
N MET A 92 -0.73 26.17 22.80
CA MET A 92 -1.56 26.86 23.79
C MET A 92 -2.32 25.92 24.73
N LYS A 93 -2.12 24.59 24.60
CA LYS A 93 -2.89 23.57 25.31
C LYS A 93 -2.94 23.74 26.83
N GLU A 94 -1.81 24.11 27.45
CA GLU A 94 -1.73 24.27 28.90
C GLU A 94 -2.60 25.44 29.43
N PHE A 95 -2.87 26.43 28.59
CA PHE A 95 -3.69 27.60 28.93
C PHE A 95 -5.17 27.41 28.61
N LEU A 96 -5.50 26.56 27.64
CA LEU A 96 -6.86 26.28 27.17
C LEU A 96 -7.44 24.97 27.73
N LYS A 97 -6.73 24.33 28.68
CA LYS A 97 -7.11 23.05 29.26
C LYS A 97 -8.44 23.16 30.02
N GLY A 98 -9.48 22.55 29.46
CA GLY A 98 -10.84 22.55 30.04
C GLY A 98 -11.85 23.40 29.26
N ASP A 99 -11.41 24.17 28.26
CA ASP A 99 -12.32 24.87 27.35
C ASP A 99 -12.97 23.89 26.36
N ILE A 100 -14.31 23.91 26.29
CA ILE A 100 -15.10 23.02 25.44
C ILE A 100 -14.91 23.35 23.95
N GLN A 101 -14.82 24.63 23.61
CA GLN A 101 -14.66 25.10 22.24
C GLN A 101 -13.28 24.72 21.71
N TYR A 102 -12.24 24.84 22.53
CA TYR A 102 -10.90 24.34 22.24
C TYR A 102 -10.90 22.84 21.90
N ALA A 103 -11.54 22.02 22.74
CA ALA A 103 -11.63 20.58 22.50
C ALA A 103 -12.35 20.25 21.17
N HIS A 104 -13.44 20.97 20.88
CA HIS A 104 -14.19 20.78 19.64
C HIS A 104 -13.41 21.18 18.39
N ILE A 105 -12.76 22.35 18.39
CA ILE A 105 -12.02 22.83 17.21
C ILE A 105 -10.77 22.00 16.94
N ILE A 106 -10.04 21.57 17.99
CA ILE A 106 -8.91 20.64 17.85
C ILE A 106 -9.35 19.34 17.20
N ASN A 107 -10.48 18.77 17.64
CA ASN A 107 -11.01 17.54 17.06
C ASN A 107 -11.45 17.76 15.60
N ALA A 108 -12.14 18.86 15.30
CA ALA A 108 -12.60 19.17 13.96
C ALA A 108 -11.44 19.41 12.97
N LEU A 109 -10.43 20.19 13.38
CA LEU A 109 -9.20 20.39 12.62
C LEU A 109 -8.45 19.08 12.42
N SER A 110 -8.25 18.29 13.49
CA SER A 110 -7.59 16.98 13.42
C SER A 110 -8.28 16.04 12.43
N GLN A 111 -9.61 15.92 12.49
CA GLN A 111 -10.38 15.10 11.55
C GLN A 111 -10.30 15.61 10.11
N THR A 112 -10.32 16.92 9.91
CA THR A 112 -10.24 17.55 8.58
C THR A 112 -8.85 17.35 7.98
N ILE A 113 -7.81 17.62 8.77
CA ILE A 113 -6.41 17.35 8.42
C ILE A 113 -6.22 15.86 8.13
N ASN A 114 -6.79 14.94 8.92
CA ASN A 114 -6.72 13.50 8.67
C ASN A 114 -7.44 13.05 7.39
N LYS A 115 -8.49 13.77 6.97
CA LYS A 115 -9.18 13.52 5.69
C LYS A 115 -8.43 14.10 4.50
N MET A 116 -7.70 15.20 4.70
CA MET A 116 -6.92 15.90 3.67
C MET A 116 -5.48 15.39 3.55
N THR A 117 -4.95 14.80 4.61
CA THR A 117 -3.65 14.15 4.64
C THR A 117 -3.85 12.72 4.17
N PRO A 118 -3.18 12.27 3.10
CA PRO A 118 -3.16 10.86 2.73
C PRO A 118 -2.84 10.02 3.97
N ARG A 119 -3.61 8.97 4.26
CA ARG A 119 -3.30 8.05 5.36
C ARG A 119 -1.92 7.45 5.12
N ASN A 120 -0.91 8.03 5.78
CA ASN A 120 0.50 7.66 5.67
C ASN A 120 0.88 6.56 6.67
N ASP A 121 0.02 5.57 6.89
CA ASP A 121 0.37 4.34 7.62
C ASP A 121 -0.24 3.13 6.91
N ASN A 122 0.44 2.75 5.82
CA ASN A 122 1.06 1.44 5.74
C ASN A 122 2.09 1.53 4.61
N GLY A 123 3.36 1.77 4.95
CA GLY A 123 4.50 1.49 4.06
C GLY A 123 4.66 0.00 3.74
N TRP A 124 3.58 -0.77 3.85
CA TRP A 124 3.51 -2.16 3.47
C TRP A 124 3.64 -2.23 1.95
N ARG A 125 4.56 -3.07 1.53
CA ARG A 125 4.83 -3.36 0.14
C ARG A 125 4.67 -4.85 -0.04
N SER A 126 4.03 -5.24 -1.13
CA SER A 126 4.03 -6.62 -1.59
C SER A 126 5.14 -6.82 -2.62
N VAL A 127 5.44 -8.08 -2.90
CA VAL A 127 6.34 -8.46 -3.99
C VAL A 127 5.53 -9.03 -5.13
N THR A 128 5.94 -8.80 -6.36
CA THR A 128 5.32 -9.43 -7.52
C THR A 128 6.35 -10.21 -8.31
N GLU A 129 6.07 -11.49 -8.53
CA GLU A 129 7.00 -12.40 -9.21
C GLU A 129 7.01 -12.12 -10.73
N ARG A 130 8.20 -11.97 -11.31
CA ARG A 130 8.35 -11.49 -12.70
C ARG A 130 7.81 -12.49 -13.72
N GLY A 131 7.93 -13.78 -13.46
CA GLY A 131 7.55 -14.85 -14.36
C GLY A 131 6.06 -14.95 -14.60
N ILE A 132 5.23 -14.90 -13.55
CA ILE A 132 3.76 -14.85 -13.68
C ILE A 132 3.34 -13.62 -14.49
N ASN A 133 3.91 -12.45 -14.18
CA ASN A 133 3.60 -11.20 -14.89
C ASN A 133 3.94 -11.26 -16.39
N LYS A 134 4.96 -12.04 -16.79
CA LYS A 134 5.36 -12.23 -18.19
C LYS A 134 4.61 -13.36 -18.90
N ALA A 135 4.43 -14.50 -18.23
CA ALA A 135 3.95 -15.73 -18.85
C ALA A 135 2.43 -15.80 -18.96
N ILE A 136 1.70 -15.28 -17.97
CA ILE A 136 0.26 -15.53 -17.86
C ILE A 136 -0.53 -14.31 -18.40
N PRO A 137 -1.39 -14.45 -19.42
CA PRO A 137 -2.27 -13.37 -19.85
C PRO A 137 -3.51 -13.27 -18.95
N PRO A 138 -4.21 -12.12 -18.92
CA PRO A 138 -5.50 -12.03 -18.26
C PRO A 138 -6.58 -12.81 -19.05
N VAL A 139 -7.40 -13.58 -18.33
CA VAL A 139 -8.60 -14.27 -18.83
C VAL A 139 -9.75 -13.91 -17.92
N VAL A 140 -10.67 -13.07 -18.40
CA VAL A 140 -11.82 -12.58 -17.61
C VAL A 140 -13.14 -13.19 -18.06
N ARG A 141 -14.08 -13.29 -17.12
CA ARG A 141 -15.45 -13.73 -17.39
C ARG A 141 -16.18 -12.73 -18.28
N LYS A 142 -16.70 -13.18 -19.41
CA LYS A 142 -17.49 -12.35 -20.32
C LYS A 142 -18.96 -12.34 -19.87
N LYS A 143 -19.58 -11.16 -19.80
CA LYS A 143 -20.99 -11.00 -19.36
C LYS A 143 -22.01 -11.72 -20.26
N LYS A 144 -21.67 -12.01 -21.52
CA LYS A 144 -22.59 -12.58 -22.53
C LYS A 144 -22.05 -13.83 -23.23
N GLN A 145 -20.89 -14.34 -22.83
CA GLN A 145 -20.28 -15.53 -23.42
C GLN A 145 -19.68 -16.38 -22.30
N VAL A 146 -19.96 -17.68 -22.33
CA VAL A 146 -19.20 -18.64 -21.52
C VAL A 146 -17.86 -18.79 -22.22
N ASN A 147 -16.75 -18.44 -21.56
CA ASN A 147 -15.43 -18.74 -22.12
C ASN A 147 -15.31 -20.26 -22.25
N GLN A 148 -14.87 -20.72 -23.42
CA GLN A 148 -14.51 -22.12 -23.59
C GLN A 148 -13.17 -22.35 -22.90
N PHE A 149 -13.10 -23.43 -22.13
CA PHE A 149 -11.87 -23.89 -21.50
C PHE A 149 -11.43 -25.20 -22.17
N PRO A 150 -10.12 -25.41 -22.35
CA PRO A 150 -9.02 -24.52 -21.95
C PRO A 150 -8.93 -23.25 -22.82
N PHE A 151 -8.55 -22.13 -22.21
CA PHE A 151 -8.16 -20.92 -22.94
C PHE A 151 -6.72 -21.08 -23.43
N GLU A 152 -6.49 -20.90 -24.72
CA GLU A 152 -5.20 -21.11 -25.38
C GLU A 152 -4.58 -19.82 -25.92
N TRP A 153 -3.25 -19.74 -25.91
CA TRP A 153 -2.49 -18.72 -26.63
C TRP A 153 -1.11 -19.25 -27.01
N ILE A 154 -0.46 -18.59 -27.97
CA ILE A 154 0.91 -18.92 -28.39
C ILE A 154 1.90 -18.01 -27.67
N ASP A 155 2.91 -18.59 -27.01
CA ASP A 155 4.00 -17.81 -26.44
C ASP A 155 4.87 -17.22 -27.57
N LYS A 156 5.04 -15.90 -27.58
CA LYS A 156 5.71 -15.19 -28.68
C LYS A 156 7.20 -15.51 -28.80
N LYS A 157 7.85 -15.96 -27.73
CA LYS A 157 9.30 -16.23 -27.73
C LYS A 157 9.63 -17.64 -28.17
N SER A 158 8.88 -18.62 -27.69
CA SER A 158 9.11 -20.04 -27.96
C SER A 158 8.28 -20.58 -29.13
N GLY A 159 7.12 -19.97 -29.44
CA GLY A 159 6.17 -20.49 -30.40
C GLY A 159 5.28 -21.62 -29.86
N GLU A 160 5.44 -22.00 -28.59
CA GLU A 160 4.69 -23.08 -27.96
C GLU A 160 3.27 -22.65 -27.56
N THR A 161 2.35 -23.60 -27.58
CA THR A 161 0.96 -23.36 -27.15
C THR A 161 0.85 -23.48 -25.64
N CYS A 162 0.33 -22.44 -25.01
CA CYS A 162 0.07 -22.34 -23.58
C CYS A 162 -1.43 -22.39 -23.28
N PHE A 163 -1.78 -22.84 -22.08
CA PHE A 163 -3.16 -23.09 -21.68
C PHE A 163 -3.46 -22.58 -20.27
N ILE A 164 -4.67 -22.03 -20.10
CA ILE A 164 -5.34 -21.80 -18.81
C ILE A 164 -6.61 -22.64 -18.79
N ASN A 165 -6.79 -23.42 -17.74
CA ASN A 165 -7.95 -24.28 -17.56
C ASN A 165 -8.60 -24.05 -16.18
N ASN A 166 -9.85 -24.47 -16.04
CA ASN A 166 -10.57 -24.55 -14.76
C ASN A 166 -10.68 -23.22 -13.98
N GLY A 167 -10.62 -22.07 -14.64
CA GLY A 167 -10.87 -20.78 -14.00
C GLY A 167 -10.42 -19.55 -14.77
N TYR A 168 -10.67 -18.40 -14.17
CA TYR A 168 -10.28 -17.08 -14.70
C TYR A 168 -8.99 -16.60 -14.05
N TRP A 169 -8.24 -15.77 -14.76
CA TRP A 169 -7.00 -15.18 -14.26
C TRP A 169 -6.99 -13.68 -14.50
N GLY A 170 -6.91 -12.87 -13.45
CA GLY A 170 -6.95 -11.42 -13.56
C GLY A 170 -6.25 -10.70 -12.43
N ALA A 171 -6.44 -9.38 -12.36
CA ALA A 171 -5.79 -8.51 -11.37
C ALA A 171 -5.90 -9.03 -9.92
N ARG A 172 -7.06 -9.58 -9.53
CA ARG A 172 -7.26 -10.15 -8.19
C ARG A 172 -6.45 -11.42 -7.95
N ASN A 173 -6.29 -12.28 -8.95
CA ASN A 173 -5.47 -13.49 -8.84
C ASN A 173 -3.98 -13.13 -8.74
N TYR A 174 -3.51 -12.16 -9.53
CA TYR A 174 -2.17 -11.61 -9.39
C TYR A 174 -1.91 -11.07 -7.98
N MET A 175 -2.88 -10.32 -7.45
CA MET A 175 -2.81 -9.77 -6.10
C MET A 175 -2.71 -10.87 -5.04
N VAL A 176 -3.45 -11.97 -5.16
CA VAL A 176 -3.28 -13.15 -4.29
C VAL A 176 -1.84 -13.65 -4.34
N MET A 177 -1.29 -13.83 -5.55
CA MET A 177 0.08 -14.32 -5.72
C MET A 177 1.12 -13.40 -5.09
N ASP A 178 0.94 -12.08 -5.20
CA ASP A 178 1.85 -11.12 -4.59
C ASP A 178 1.90 -11.25 -3.06
N ILE A 179 0.74 -11.50 -2.44
CA ILE A 179 0.59 -11.59 -0.98
C ILE A 179 1.13 -12.91 -0.46
N ILE A 180 0.72 -14.03 -1.06
CA ILE A 180 1.23 -15.34 -0.63
C ILE A 180 2.73 -15.47 -0.93
N GLY A 181 3.21 -14.83 -2.00
CA GLY A 181 4.64 -14.72 -2.31
C GLY A 181 5.40 -13.89 -1.28
N TYR A 182 4.82 -12.78 -0.82
CA TYR A 182 5.39 -11.97 0.25
C TYR A 182 5.48 -12.74 1.56
N TYR A 183 4.42 -13.45 1.96
CA TYR A 183 4.44 -14.31 3.15
C TYR A 183 5.46 -15.44 3.04
N LEU A 184 5.65 -16.00 1.84
CA LEU A 184 6.68 -17.02 1.63
C LEU A 184 8.07 -16.45 1.89
N LEU A 185 8.38 -15.26 1.35
CA LEU A 185 9.66 -14.61 1.60
C LEU A 185 9.86 -14.29 3.09
N LEU A 186 8.84 -13.77 3.78
CA LEU A 186 8.92 -13.50 5.22
C LEU A 186 9.21 -14.77 6.02
N LYS A 187 8.53 -15.88 5.71
CA LYS A 187 8.77 -17.16 6.38
C LYS A 187 10.21 -17.63 6.17
N GLU A 188 10.68 -17.65 4.92
CA GLU A 188 12.02 -18.13 4.58
C GLU A 188 13.14 -17.21 5.11
N GLY A 189 12.87 -15.92 5.24
CA GLY A 189 13.79 -14.95 5.84
C GLY A 189 13.60 -14.71 7.34
N LYS A 190 12.76 -15.49 8.03
CA LYS A 190 12.48 -15.39 9.48
C LYS A 190 11.98 -14.00 9.90
N ASP A 191 10.84 -13.61 9.34
CA ASP A 191 10.18 -12.31 9.49
C ASP A 191 10.92 -11.12 8.87
N LEU A 192 11.99 -11.41 8.13
CA LEU A 192 12.68 -10.50 7.24
C LEU A 192 12.67 -11.07 5.82
N LEU A 193 13.11 -10.29 4.84
CA LEU A 193 13.34 -10.84 3.50
C LEU A 193 14.65 -11.65 3.46
N PRO A 194 14.71 -12.75 2.68
CA PRO A 194 15.94 -13.49 2.49
C PRO A 194 17.06 -12.61 1.93
N LYS A 195 18.18 -12.53 2.65
CA LYS A 195 19.35 -11.75 2.24
C LYS A 195 20.07 -12.38 1.07
N GLU A 196 20.18 -13.71 1.06
CA GLU A 196 20.86 -14.45 0.00
C GLU A 196 19.86 -15.18 -0.89
N PRO A 197 20.11 -15.27 -2.21
CA PRO A 197 19.32 -16.13 -3.09
C PRO A 197 19.40 -17.60 -2.66
N ALA A 198 18.26 -18.28 -2.62
CA ALA A 198 18.15 -19.70 -2.27
C ALA A 198 17.32 -20.46 -3.33
N PRO A 199 17.81 -20.57 -4.59
CA PRO A 199 17.07 -21.24 -5.66
C PRO A 199 16.74 -22.70 -5.29
N ILE A 200 15.55 -23.15 -5.69
CA ILE A 200 15.07 -24.52 -5.42
C ILE A 200 15.73 -25.54 -6.36
N PHE A 201 15.97 -25.13 -7.60
CA PHE A 201 16.38 -25.98 -8.72
C PHE A 201 17.78 -25.58 -9.18
N SER A 202 18.62 -26.56 -9.50
CA SER A 202 19.98 -26.32 -9.99
C SER A 202 20.01 -26.08 -11.50
N ASP A 203 19.15 -26.76 -12.22
CA ASP A 203 19.11 -26.80 -13.70
C ASP A 203 17.72 -27.23 -14.20
N MET A 204 17.50 -27.14 -15.52
CA MET A 204 16.23 -27.51 -16.15
C MET A 204 15.89 -29.00 -16.02
N ASN A 205 16.90 -29.88 -15.94
CA ASN A 205 16.66 -31.30 -15.77
C ASN A 205 16.10 -31.60 -14.37
N SER A 206 16.57 -30.88 -13.35
CA SER A 206 16.03 -31.00 -11.98
C SER A 206 14.54 -30.62 -11.90
N ILE A 207 14.09 -29.67 -12.73
CA ILE A 207 12.68 -29.30 -12.86
C ILE A 207 11.90 -30.43 -13.55
N ALA A 208 12.41 -30.96 -14.66
CA ALA A 208 11.76 -32.04 -15.41
C ALA A 208 11.61 -33.34 -14.59
N VAL A 209 12.65 -33.70 -13.83
CA VAL A 209 12.59 -34.84 -12.88
C VAL A 209 11.54 -34.59 -11.81
N ARG A 210 11.46 -33.36 -11.28
CA ARG A 210 10.48 -33.00 -10.25
C ARG A 210 9.05 -33.03 -10.79
N GLU A 211 8.79 -32.48 -11.98
CA GLU A 211 7.49 -32.56 -12.67
C GLU A 211 7.05 -34.01 -12.88
N SER A 212 7.98 -34.88 -13.30
CA SER A 212 7.71 -36.31 -13.48
C SER A 212 7.36 -37.02 -12.17
N ASN A 213 8.06 -36.69 -11.07
CA ASN A 213 7.78 -37.25 -9.74
C ASN A 213 6.44 -36.79 -9.18
N ILE A 214 6.04 -35.53 -9.42
CA ILE A 214 4.72 -35.02 -9.02
C ILE A 214 3.62 -35.74 -9.81
N SER A 215 3.84 -36.00 -11.10
CA SER A 215 2.89 -36.73 -11.95
C SER A 215 2.68 -38.18 -11.51
N GLY A 216 3.76 -38.89 -11.14
CA GLY A 216 3.71 -40.29 -10.71
C GLY A 216 3.05 -40.49 -9.35
N ASN A 217 3.08 -39.47 -8.49
CA ASN A 217 2.33 -39.46 -7.24
C ASN A 217 0.93 -38.93 -7.53
N ASN A 218 -0.08 -39.80 -7.55
CA ASN A 218 -1.49 -39.41 -7.50
C ASN A 218 -1.79 -38.72 -6.15
N ILE A 219 -1.28 -37.50 -5.96
CA ILE A 219 -1.69 -36.64 -4.86
C ILE A 219 -3.11 -36.25 -5.20
N THR A 220 -4.08 -36.90 -4.54
CA THR A 220 -5.44 -36.41 -4.46
C THR A 220 -5.38 -34.98 -3.96
N SER A 221 -5.48 -34.05 -4.89
CA SER A 221 -5.46 -32.62 -4.65
C SER A 221 -6.75 -32.28 -3.92
N SER A 222 -6.68 -32.20 -2.59
CA SER A 222 -7.81 -31.85 -1.74
C SER A 222 -8.07 -30.34 -1.82
N ASN A 223 -8.64 -29.88 -2.95
CA ASN A 223 -8.99 -28.47 -3.12
C ASN A 223 -10.30 -28.06 -2.43
N GLN A 224 -10.87 -28.90 -1.58
CA GLN A 224 -12.12 -28.61 -0.89
C GLN A 224 -12.23 -29.39 0.41
N SER A 225 -11.88 -28.75 1.52
CA SER A 225 -12.54 -28.95 2.82
C SER A 225 -12.03 -27.92 3.81
N SER A 226 -12.87 -27.57 4.80
CA SER A 226 -12.34 -27.17 6.10
C SER A 226 -11.29 -28.20 6.50
N MET A 227 -10.07 -27.77 6.78
CA MET A 227 -8.99 -28.67 7.15
C MET A 227 -9.20 -29.19 8.57
N ASN A 228 -8.89 -30.47 8.77
CA ASN A 228 -8.69 -31.03 10.10
C ASN A 228 -7.19 -30.99 10.48
N ASP A 229 -6.87 -31.38 11.70
CA ASP A 229 -5.48 -31.39 12.21
C ASP A 229 -4.52 -32.26 11.38
N GLN A 230 -5.01 -33.33 10.73
CA GLN A 230 -4.17 -34.15 9.86
C GLN A 230 -3.84 -33.44 8.55
N ASP A 231 -4.81 -32.74 7.96
CA ASP A 231 -4.61 -31.99 6.73
C ASP A 231 -3.64 -30.82 6.94
N ILE A 232 -3.76 -30.12 8.08
CA ILE A 232 -2.83 -29.06 8.48
C ILE A 232 -1.41 -29.62 8.56
N LYS A 233 -1.22 -30.75 9.27
CA LYS A 233 0.10 -31.40 9.38
C LYS A 233 0.69 -31.79 8.03
N ARG A 234 -0.14 -32.25 7.07
CA ARG A 234 0.33 -32.56 5.71
C ARG A 234 0.84 -31.31 4.99
N VAL A 235 0.12 -30.19 5.09
CA VAL A 235 0.58 -28.91 4.52
C VAL A 235 1.89 -28.48 5.19
N GLU A 236 1.96 -28.56 6.52
CA GLU A 236 3.15 -28.16 7.28
C GLU A 236 4.39 -28.99 6.97
N GLN A 237 4.21 -30.25 6.53
CA GLN A 237 5.26 -31.15 6.06
C GLN A 237 5.76 -30.82 4.65
N THR A 238 5.02 -30.03 3.87
CA THR A 238 5.51 -29.59 2.56
C THR A 238 6.66 -28.61 2.73
N ARG A 239 7.59 -28.57 1.77
CA ARG A 239 8.80 -27.75 1.90
C ARG A 239 8.49 -26.25 1.94
N TYR A 240 7.59 -25.80 1.08
CA TYR A 240 7.24 -24.39 0.93
C TYR A 240 5.74 -24.22 1.19
N TRP A 241 5.40 -23.67 2.35
CA TRP A 241 4.03 -23.40 2.75
C TRP A 241 3.97 -22.11 3.56
N VAL A 242 2.81 -21.47 3.62
CA VAL A 242 2.56 -20.30 4.46
C VAL A 242 1.20 -20.39 5.12
N GLN A 243 1.06 -19.69 6.25
CA GLN A 243 -0.22 -19.47 6.91
C GLN A 243 -0.43 -17.98 7.15
N PHE A 244 -1.68 -17.53 7.06
CA PHE A 244 -2.09 -16.19 7.42
C PHE A 244 -3.59 -16.15 7.71
N ASP A 245 -4.05 -15.10 8.38
CA ASP A 245 -5.46 -14.88 8.70
C ASP A 245 -6.11 -13.77 7.84
N ASP A 246 -7.43 -13.57 8.02
CA ASP A 246 -8.18 -12.51 7.34
C ASP A 246 -7.64 -11.09 7.63
N ARG A 247 -7.12 -10.84 8.84
CA ARG A 247 -6.61 -9.52 9.25
C ARG A 247 -5.32 -9.22 8.50
N GLU A 248 -4.42 -10.18 8.43
CA GLU A 248 -3.15 -10.13 7.73
C GLU A 248 -3.36 -9.93 6.22
N PHE A 249 -4.31 -10.66 5.63
CA PHE A 249 -4.67 -10.50 4.23
C PHE A 249 -5.18 -9.08 3.91
N ARG A 250 -6.10 -8.54 4.71
CA ARG A 250 -6.62 -7.17 4.53
C ARG A 250 -5.54 -6.10 4.69
N LYS A 251 -4.65 -6.27 5.67
CA LYS A 251 -3.52 -5.35 5.88
C LYS A 251 -2.65 -5.22 4.62
N SER A 252 -2.49 -6.31 3.87
CA SER A 252 -1.67 -6.35 2.66
C SER A 252 -2.31 -5.70 1.43
N MET A 253 -3.64 -5.54 1.40
CA MET A 253 -4.34 -5.02 0.22
C MET A 253 -4.89 -3.60 0.39
N SER A 254 -5.11 -3.15 1.63
CA SER A 254 -5.92 -1.96 1.92
C SER A 254 -7.33 -2.01 1.29
N LEU A 255 -7.84 -3.23 1.01
CA LEU A 255 -9.18 -3.48 0.48
C LEU A 255 -10.08 -3.99 1.61
N ASP A 256 -11.32 -3.53 1.63
CA ASP A 256 -12.35 -4.05 2.53
C ASP A 256 -12.98 -5.31 1.91
N MET A 257 -12.69 -6.47 2.50
CA MET A 257 -13.18 -7.78 2.04
C MET A 257 -13.65 -8.60 3.24
N SER A 258 -14.84 -9.19 3.13
CA SER A 258 -15.35 -10.15 4.11
C SER A 258 -14.53 -11.46 4.09
N SER A 259 -14.59 -12.23 5.18
CA SER A 259 -13.89 -13.52 5.27
C SER A 259 -14.30 -14.48 4.13
N ASN A 260 -15.57 -14.46 3.72
CA ASN A 260 -16.05 -15.28 2.61
C ASN A 260 -15.46 -14.82 1.27
N GLU A 261 -15.37 -13.52 1.02
CA GLU A 261 -14.75 -13.01 -0.21
C GLU A 261 -13.26 -13.34 -0.31
N ILE A 262 -12.54 -13.32 0.81
CA ILE A 262 -11.13 -13.71 0.87
C ILE A 262 -10.99 -15.21 0.56
N ARG A 263 -11.76 -16.07 1.25
CA ARG A 263 -11.79 -17.51 1.01
C ARG A 263 -12.11 -17.83 -0.45
N ASP A 264 -13.15 -17.21 -1.01
CA ASP A 264 -13.60 -17.50 -2.36
C ASP A 264 -12.55 -17.06 -3.38
N LEU A 265 -11.91 -15.92 -3.18
CA LEU A 265 -10.82 -15.46 -4.03
C LEU A 265 -9.60 -16.41 -3.98
N LEU A 266 -9.21 -16.88 -2.80
CA LEU A 266 -8.11 -17.85 -2.64
C LEU A 266 -8.47 -19.18 -3.31
N LEU A 267 -9.69 -19.66 -3.08
CA LEU A 267 -10.20 -20.92 -3.64
C LEU A 267 -10.25 -20.87 -5.16
N GLU A 268 -10.84 -19.82 -5.74
CA GLU A 268 -10.89 -19.60 -7.19
C GLU A 268 -9.49 -19.54 -7.79
N THR A 269 -8.56 -18.84 -7.14
CA THR A 269 -7.17 -18.74 -7.60
C THR A 269 -6.44 -20.08 -7.54
N SER A 270 -6.64 -20.86 -6.47
CA SER A 270 -5.99 -22.16 -6.26
C SER A 270 -6.39 -23.25 -7.25
N ARG A 271 -7.55 -23.09 -7.89
CA ARG A 271 -8.14 -24.06 -8.84
C ARG A 271 -7.70 -23.86 -10.28
N VAL A 272 -7.19 -22.68 -10.62
CA VAL A 272 -6.75 -22.38 -11.98
C VAL A 272 -5.55 -23.25 -12.31
N GLU A 273 -5.66 -23.97 -13.42
CA GLU A 273 -4.62 -24.86 -13.92
C GLU A 273 -3.95 -24.25 -15.14
N PHE A 274 -2.64 -24.45 -15.24
CA PHE A 274 -1.82 -23.85 -16.27
C PHE A 274 -0.90 -24.89 -16.90
N LYS A 275 -0.71 -24.79 -18.21
CA LYS A 275 0.40 -25.41 -18.93
C LYS A 275 1.09 -24.32 -19.72
N LEU A 276 2.30 -23.95 -19.33
CA LEU A 276 2.98 -22.72 -19.75
C LEU A 276 4.38 -22.98 -20.28
N VAL A 277 4.87 -22.05 -21.07
CA VAL A 277 6.30 -21.74 -21.15
C VAL A 277 6.63 -20.73 -20.05
N PHE A 278 7.18 -21.22 -18.95
CA PHE A 278 7.42 -20.43 -17.75
C PHE A 278 8.88 -19.95 -17.69
N PRO A 279 9.15 -18.64 -17.52
CA PRO A 279 10.49 -18.14 -17.34
C PRO A 279 11.01 -18.45 -15.92
N VAL A 280 12.20 -19.03 -15.83
CA VAL A 280 12.86 -19.45 -14.59
C VAL A 280 14.22 -18.78 -14.48
N ARG A 281 14.53 -18.20 -13.32
CA ARG A 281 15.81 -17.52 -13.08
C ARG A 281 16.87 -18.51 -12.58
N MET A 282 17.69 -19.00 -13.50
CA MET A 282 18.69 -20.04 -13.23
C MET A 282 20.10 -19.48 -13.06
N TRP A 283 20.86 -20.05 -12.12
CA TRP A 283 22.28 -19.78 -11.98
C TRP A 283 23.09 -20.60 -12.99
N ASN A 284 23.90 -19.94 -13.82
CA ASN A 284 24.72 -20.62 -14.83
C ASN A 284 26.20 -20.72 -14.48
N GLY A 285 26.56 -20.57 -13.20
CA GLY A 285 27.95 -20.52 -12.72
C GLY A 285 28.56 -19.12 -12.68
N LYS A 286 28.09 -18.18 -13.51
CA LYS A 286 28.60 -16.80 -13.56
C LYS A 286 27.57 -15.75 -13.14
N LYS A 287 26.35 -15.89 -13.63
CA LYS A 287 25.24 -14.99 -13.31
C LYS A 287 23.90 -15.71 -13.38
N ALA A 288 22.96 -15.25 -12.57
CA ALA A 288 21.58 -15.64 -12.72
C ALA A 288 21.03 -15.09 -14.05
N LYS A 289 20.45 -15.96 -14.87
CA LYS A 289 19.79 -15.61 -16.13
C LYS A 289 18.42 -16.26 -16.19
N GLU A 290 17.48 -15.54 -16.80
CA GLU A 290 16.20 -16.10 -17.19
C GLU A 290 16.40 -17.14 -18.30
N GLN A 291 15.80 -18.30 -18.12
CA GLN A 291 15.69 -19.38 -19.08
C GLN A 291 14.22 -19.83 -19.15
N THR A 292 13.79 -20.46 -20.23
CA THR A 292 12.39 -20.89 -20.40
C THR A 292 12.24 -22.38 -20.11
N TYR A 293 11.27 -22.74 -19.28
CA TYR A 293 10.86 -24.12 -19.03
C TYR A 293 9.49 -24.37 -19.67
N ASN A 294 9.41 -25.38 -20.53
CA ASN A 294 8.16 -25.80 -21.16
C ASN A 294 7.51 -26.86 -20.29
N MET A 295 6.38 -26.52 -19.65
CA MET A 295 5.66 -27.47 -18.80
C MET A 295 5.03 -28.56 -19.65
N ASN A 296 5.15 -29.81 -19.19
CA ASN A 296 4.56 -30.96 -19.88
C ASN A 296 3.12 -31.21 -19.44
N LEU A 297 2.80 -30.84 -18.19
CA LEU A 297 1.53 -31.13 -17.54
C LEU A 297 0.83 -29.85 -17.07
N PHE A 298 -0.48 -29.96 -16.85
CA PHE A 298 -1.20 -28.91 -16.14
C PHE A 298 -0.76 -28.89 -14.68
N SER A 299 -0.51 -27.69 -14.15
CA SER A 299 -0.18 -27.47 -12.76
C SER A 299 -0.89 -26.22 -12.25
N ARG A 300 -1.14 -26.19 -10.93
CA ARG A 300 -1.70 -25.03 -10.22
C ARG A 300 -0.57 -24.25 -9.56
N LEU A 301 -0.82 -23.00 -9.19
CA LEU A 301 0.19 -22.16 -8.52
C LEU A 301 0.37 -22.51 -7.03
N PHE A 302 -0.66 -23.04 -6.39
CA PHE A 302 -0.60 -23.48 -5.01
C PHE A 302 -1.78 -24.40 -4.67
N GLU A 303 -1.64 -25.14 -3.58
CA GLU A 303 -2.72 -25.83 -2.89
C GLU A 303 -3.24 -24.99 -1.72
N PHE A 304 -4.55 -25.08 -1.46
CA PHE A 304 -5.26 -24.20 -0.54
C PHE A 304 -6.12 -25.00 0.44
N GLY A 305 -6.06 -24.63 1.71
CA GLY A 305 -7.06 -25.00 2.69
C GLY A 305 -7.23 -23.95 3.78
N TYR A 306 -8.23 -24.13 4.62
CA TYR A 306 -8.57 -23.17 5.67
C TYR A 306 -9.21 -23.84 6.89
N VAL A 307 -9.19 -23.13 8.02
CA VAL A 307 -9.91 -23.47 9.26
C VAL A 307 -10.77 -22.28 9.66
N ASP A 308 -12.05 -22.53 9.94
CA ASP A 308 -12.95 -21.52 10.49
C ASP A 308 -12.58 -21.29 11.98
N ARG A 309 -12.24 -20.05 12.35
CA ARG A 309 -11.76 -19.69 13.70
C ARG A 309 -12.89 -19.15 14.57
N ASP A 310 -13.57 -18.10 14.10
CA ASP A 310 -14.71 -17.53 14.77
C ASP A 310 -15.97 -17.72 13.93
N THR A 311 -16.98 -18.38 14.49
CA THR A 311 -18.29 -18.56 13.86
C THR A 311 -19.35 -18.01 14.79
N ARG A 312 -20.19 -17.10 14.28
CA ARG A 312 -21.31 -16.55 15.02
C ARG A 312 -22.38 -17.64 15.23
N SER A 313 -23.27 -17.44 16.21
CA SER A 313 -24.35 -18.37 16.55
C SER A 313 -25.31 -18.70 15.39
N ASP A 314 -25.39 -17.84 14.38
CA ASP A 314 -26.18 -18.04 13.16
C ASP A 314 -25.40 -18.72 12.02
N GLY A 315 -24.20 -19.24 12.29
CA GLY A 315 -23.37 -19.96 11.32
C GLY A 315 -22.52 -19.06 10.42
N VAL A 316 -22.56 -17.74 10.60
CA VAL A 316 -21.71 -16.82 9.81
C VAL A 316 -20.28 -16.82 10.36
N VAL A 317 -19.34 -17.31 9.55
CA VAL A 317 -17.90 -17.27 9.85
C VAL A 317 -17.38 -15.83 9.78
N GLN A 318 -16.81 -15.37 10.89
CA GLN A 318 -16.24 -14.02 11.07
C GLN A 318 -14.74 -13.99 10.75
N SER A 319 -14.02 -15.09 11.03
CA SER A 319 -12.58 -15.18 10.82
C SER A 319 -12.14 -16.57 10.39
N ARG A 320 -11.13 -16.64 9.52
CA ARG A 320 -10.48 -17.86 9.05
C ARG A 320 -8.97 -17.80 9.17
N GLN A 321 -8.38 -18.96 9.38
CA GLN A 321 -6.96 -19.21 9.16
C GLN A 321 -6.80 -19.91 7.82
N TYR A 322 -5.89 -19.41 6.98
CA TYR A 322 -5.58 -19.98 5.68
C TYR A 322 -4.22 -20.68 5.68
N TYR A 323 -4.13 -21.76 4.90
CA TYR A 323 -2.94 -22.58 4.69
C TYR A 323 -2.70 -22.74 3.19
N ILE A 324 -1.49 -22.41 2.76
CA ILE A 324 -1.09 -22.43 1.35
C ILE A 324 0.16 -23.29 1.21
N SER A 325 0.17 -24.22 0.26
CA SER A 325 1.36 -25.00 -0.11
C SER A 325 1.76 -24.79 -1.57
N PHE A 326 3.07 -24.65 -1.81
CA PHE A 326 3.67 -24.52 -3.15
C PHE A 326 4.33 -25.85 -3.57
N ASN A 327 3.64 -26.97 -3.37
CA ASN A 327 4.11 -28.34 -3.65
C ASN A 327 3.79 -28.85 -5.07
N THR A 328 3.16 -28.02 -5.90
CA THR A 328 2.90 -28.28 -7.32
C THR A 328 4.11 -27.87 -8.17
N THR A 329 4.23 -28.36 -9.41
CA THR A 329 5.34 -27.97 -10.31
C THR A 329 5.41 -26.47 -10.50
N LEU A 330 4.29 -25.83 -10.86
CA LEU A 330 4.25 -24.38 -11.07
C LEU A 330 4.38 -23.58 -9.76
N GLY A 331 3.91 -24.11 -8.63
CA GLY A 331 4.12 -23.51 -7.32
C GLY A 331 5.59 -23.51 -6.90
N GLU A 332 6.30 -24.62 -7.13
CA GLU A 332 7.75 -24.68 -6.88
C GLU A 332 8.52 -23.78 -7.85
N LEU A 333 8.10 -23.65 -9.11
CA LEU A 333 8.71 -22.68 -10.05
C LEU A 333 8.51 -21.23 -9.60
N PHE A 334 7.31 -20.89 -9.11
CA PHE A 334 7.02 -19.57 -8.53
C PHE A 334 7.90 -19.31 -7.29
N ALA A 335 7.93 -20.24 -6.33
CA ALA A 335 8.75 -20.14 -5.14
C ALA A 335 10.25 -20.04 -5.49
N HIS A 336 10.70 -20.81 -6.49
CA HIS A 336 12.08 -20.75 -6.99
C HIS A 336 12.43 -19.36 -7.46
N ASN A 337 11.59 -18.73 -8.29
CA ASN A 337 11.86 -17.40 -8.80
C ASN A 337 11.88 -16.35 -7.69
N LEU A 338 10.97 -16.44 -6.71
CA LEU A 338 10.99 -15.58 -5.53
C LEU A 338 12.30 -15.70 -4.76
N LEU A 339 12.70 -16.92 -4.41
CA LEU A 339 13.93 -17.19 -3.68
C LEU A 339 15.20 -16.89 -4.50
N SER A 340 15.08 -16.82 -5.82
CA SER A 340 16.15 -16.38 -6.73
C SER A 340 16.19 -14.86 -6.93
N LYS A 341 15.38 -14.10 -6.17
CA LYS A 341 15.23 -12.64 -6.25
C LYS A 341 14.71 -12.17 -7.62
N SER A 342 13.80 -12.95 -8.22
CA SER A 342 13.13 -12.64 -9.48
C SER A 342 11.76 -11.97 -9.26
N TYR A 343 11.72 -10.90 -8.47
CA TYR A 343 10.50 -10.18 -8.13
C TYR A 343 10.73 -8.66 -8.11
N ASP A 344 9.63 -7.92 -8.15
CA ASP A 344 9.61 -6.46 -8.05
C ASP A 344 8.69 -6.00 -6.92
N TRP A 345 8.86 -4.76 -6.47
CA TRP A 345 8.07 -4.19 -5.39
C TRP A 345 6.79 -3.52 -5.89
N LEU A 346 5.68 -3.79 -5.22
CA LEU A 346 4.43 -3.07 -5.40
C LEU A 346 4.01 -2.38 -4.10
N ASP A 347 3.62 -1.11 -4.22
CA ASP A 347 3.00 -0.35 -3.15
C ASP A 347 1.53 -0.76 -3.03
N ASN A 348 0.97 -0.84 -1.82
CA ASN A 348 -0.43 -1.25 -1.63
C ASN A 348 -1.43 -0.35 -2.39
N ARG A 349 -1.11 0.92 -2.65
CA ARG A 349 -1.93 1.83 -3.48
C ARG A 349 -2.11 1.31 -4.90
N PHE A 350 -1.23 0.44 -5.37
CA PHE A 350 -1.36 -0.23 -6.65
C PHE A 350 -2.70 -0.97 -6.79
N TYR A 351 -3.20 -1.57 -5.72
CA TYR A 351 -4.44 -2.35 -5.76
C TYR A 351 -5.71 -1.50 -5.85
N SER A 352 -5.62 -0.18 -5.65
CA SER A 352 -6.73 0.74 -5.87
C SER A 352 -6.87 1.21 -7.33
N LEU A 353 -5.88 0.90 -8.18
CA LEU A 353 -5.95 1.21 -9.61
C LEU A 353 -7.10 0.45 -10.30
N PRO A 354 -7.64 0.99 -11.40
CA PRO A 354 -8.57 0.25 -12.25
C PRO A 354 -7.97 -1.08 -12.72
N TYR A 355 -8.82 -2.09 -12.91
CA TYR A 355 -8.41 -3.44 -13.31
C TYR A 355 -7.42 -3.45 -14.50
N ASN A 356 -7.75 -2.73 -15.58
CA ASN A 356 -6.89 -2.70 -16.77
C ASN A 356 -5.55 -2.00 -16.50
N ALA A 357 -5.51 -0.98 -15.63
CA ALA A 357 -4.28 -0.31 -15.22
C ALA A 357 -3.35 -1.26 -14.46
N GLN A 358 -3.90 -2.07 -13.54
CA GLN A 358 -3.13 -3.07 -12.80
C GLN A 358 -2.52 -4.11 -13.74
N VAL A 359 -3.34 -4.68 -14.63
CA VAL A 359 -2.86 -5.70 -15.58
C VAL A 359 -1.84 -5.10 -16.55
N PHE A 360 -2.08 -3.90 -17.07
CA PHE A 360 -1.15 -3.23 -17.98
C PHE A 360 0.22 -3.01 -17.34
N TYR A 361 0.22 -2.50 -16.09
CA TYR A 361 1.47 -2.27 -15.37
C TYR A 361 2.25 -3.57 -15.19
N ARG A 362 1.58 -4.66 -14.80
CA ARG A 362 2.23 -5.97 -14.66
C ARG A 362 2.79 -6.49 -15.96
N ARG A 363 2.01 -6.43 -17.04
CA ARG A 363 2.37 -7.03 -18.34
C ARG A 363 3.51 -6.28 -19.03
N PHE A 364 3.55 -4.96 -18.96
CA PHE A 364 4.46 -4.16 -19.79
C PHE A 364 5.52 -3.39 -19.02
N LEU A 365 5.28 -3.14 -17.74
CA LEU A 365 5.98 -2.08 -17.03
C LEU A 365 6.74 -2.54 -15.80
N VAL A 366 6.24 -3.52 -15.03
CA VAL A 366 6.83 -3.86 -13.72
C VAL A 366 8.22 -4.50 -13.85
N HIS A 367 8.41 -5.30 -14.90
CA HIS A 367 9.65 -6.06 -15.13
C HIS A 367 10.60 -5.36 -16.12
N ASN A 368 10.36 -4.07 -16.40
CA ASN A 368 11.05 -3.29 -17.42
C ASN A 368 11.58 -1.95 -16.89
N ASP A 369 12.89 -1.74 -17.01
CA ASP A 369 13.60 -0.55 -16.51
C ASP A 369 13.85 0.52 -17.59
N TYR A 370 13.29 0.37 -18.80
CA TYR A 370 13.44 1.37 -19.85
C TYR A 370 12.66 2.66 -19.53
N MET A 371 13.31 3.81 -19.76
CA MET A 371 12.72 5.14 -19.55
C MET A 371 11.64 5.49 -20.58
N SER A 372 11.68 4.84 -21.73
CA SER A 372 10.75 5.05 -22.84
C SER A 372 10.37 3.70 -23.41
N ILE A 373 9.09 3.34 -23.28
CA ILE A 373 8.58 2.03 -23.70
C ILE A 373 7.54 2.26 -24.81
N PRO A 374 7.88 2.03 -26.09
CA PRO A 374 6.93 2.10 -27.18
C PRO A 374 6.05 0.84 -27.21
N LEU A 375 4.74 1.04 -27.20
CA LEU A 375 3.74 -0.03 -27.25
C LEU A 375 2.75 0.25 -28.37
N LYS A 376 2.66 -0.68 -29.33
CA LYS A 376 1.59 -0.67 -30.32
C LYS A 376 0.25 -0.96 -29.66
N VAL A 377 -0.83 -0.36 -30.14
CA VAL A 377 -2.16 -0.59 -29.57
C VAL A 377 -2.57 -2.05 -29.68
N GLU A 378 -2.20 -2.74 -30.76
CA GLU A 378 -2.44 -4.19 -30.93
C GLU A 378 -1.75 -5.00 -29.83
N THR A 379 -0.50 -4.66 -29.49
CA THR A 379 0.23 -5.30 -28.38
C THR A 379 -0.48 -5.10 -27.05
N ILE A 380 -1.05 -3.92 -26.80
CA ILE A 380 -1.80 -3.62 -25.58
C ILE A 380 -3.10 -4.42 -25.55
N ILE A 381 -3.85 -4.43 -26.66
CA ILE A 381 -5.11 -5.19 -26.79
C ILE A 381 -4.88 -6.67 -26.52
N GLU A 382 -3.88 -7.27 -27.17
CA GLU A 382 -3.53 -8.67 -26.97
C GLU A 382 -3.08 -8.96 -25.54
N GLY A 383 -2.16 -8.15 -24.99
CA GLY A 383 -1.60 -8.38 -23.66
C GLY A 383 -2.60 -8.13 -22.52
N LEU A 384 -3.64 -7.35 -22.77
CA LEU A 384 -4.75 -7.11 -21.84
C LEU A 384 -5.99 -7.96 -22.13
N ASN A 385 -5.97 -8.72 -23.23
CA ASN A 385 -7.11 -9.47 -23.74
C ASN A 385 -8.37 -8.58 -23.91
N LEU A 386 -8.18 -7.36 -24.44
CA LEU A 386 -9.27 -6.43 -24.75
C LEU A 386 -10.03 -6.92 -25.99
N GLN A 387 -11.35 -6.75 -25.98
CA GLN A 387 -12.24 -7.34 -26.99
C GLN A 387 -13.08 -6.31 -27.74
N ASP A 388 -12.95 -5.02 -27.39
CA ASP A 388 -13.65 -3.97 -28.14
C ASP A 388 -13.05 -3.88 -29.55
N LYS A 389 -13.91 -3.93 -30.58
CA LYS A 389 -13.48 -3.86 -31.98
C LYS A 389 -13.30 -2.43 -32.45
N ASN A 390 -13.82 -1.45 -31.70
CA ASN A 390 -13.72 -0.03 -32.03
C ASN A 390 -12.42 0.55 -31.48
N ILE A 391 -11.50 0.89 -32.39
CA ILE A 391 -10.18 1.43 -32.06
C ILE A 391 -10.25 2.74 -31.26
N THR A 392 -11.26 3.58 -31.50
CA THR A 392 -11.45 4.85 -30.78
C THR A 392 -11.82 4.59 -29.32
N ASN A 393 -12.74 3.65 -29.07
CA ASN A 393 -13.12 3.26 -27.71
C ASN A 393 -11.96 2.59 -26.95
N LEU A 394 -11.20 1.73 -27.63
CA LEU A 394 -10.00 1.10 -27.08
C LEU A 394 -8.98 2.15 -26.68
N THR A 395 -8.74 3.12 -27.57
CA THR A 395 -7.82 4.24 -27.32
C THR A 395 -8.27 5.07 -26.12
N GLY A 396 -9.55 5.46 -26.06
CA GLY A 396 -10.10 6.18 -24.92
C GLY A 396 -10.02 5.38 -23.62
N THR A 397 -10.19 4.06 -23.68
CA THR A 397 -10.00 3.16 -22.54
C THR A 397 -8.55 3.12 -22.08
N ILE A 398 -7.59 3.04 -22.99
CA ILE A 398 -6.16 3.06 -22.68
C ILE A 398 -5.80 4.39 -22.02
N GLU A 399 -6.21 5.51 -22.58
CA GLU A 399 -5.87 6.83 -22.03
C GLU A 399 -6.52 7.05 -20.66
N THR A 400 -7.84 6.82 -20.55
CA THR A 400 -8.63 7.21 -19.37
C THR A 400 -8.57 6.20 -18.24
N ASN A 401 -8.61 4.90 -18.56
CA ASN A 401 -8.73 3.83 -17.55
C ASN A 401 -7.40 3.12 -17.25
N ILE A 402 -6.34 3.42 -18.01
CA ILE A 402 -5.01 2.81 -17.84
C ILE A 402 -3.97 3.90 -17.58
N LEU A 403 -3.66 4.74 -18.57
CA LEU A 403 -2.51 5.63 -18.50
C LEU A 403 -2.70 6.78 -17.51
N LYS A 404 -3.87 7.44 -17.52
CA LYS A 404 -4.16 8.54 -16.58
C LYS A 404 -4.09 8.09 -15.11
N PRO A 405 -4.72 6.98 -14.68
CA PRO A 405 -4.56 6.46 -13.32
C PRO A 405 -3.10 6.14 -12.94
N LEU A 406 -2.31 5.65 -13.89
CA LEU A 406 -0.88 5.36 -13.65
C LEU A 406 -0.06 6.64 -13.47
N ILE A 407 -0.39 7.73 -14.18
CA ILE A 407 0.21 9.06 -13.97
C ILE A 407 -0.20 9.62 -12.60
N GLU A 408 -1.49 9.58 -12.27
CA GLU A 408 -2.03 10.09 -10.99
C GLU A 408 -1.40 9.42 -9.77
N GLN A 409 -1.03 8.13 -9.88
CA GLN A 409 -0.31 7.40 -8.83
C GLN A 409 1.22 7.52 -8.92
N GLY A 410 1.78 8.24 -9.90
CA GLY A 410 3.23 8.40 -10.07
C GLY A 410 3.96 7.13 -10.48
N LEU A 411 3.27 6.19 -11.14
CA LEU A 411 3.83 4.93 -11.65
C LEU A 411 4.44 5.06 -13.05
N ILE A 412 4.04 6.11 -13.78
CA ILE A 412 4.64 6.62 -15.02
C ILE A 412 4.59 8.15 -14.96
N ASP A 413 5.44 8.83 -15.74
CA ASP A 413 5.48 10.30 -15.72
C ASP A 413 4.48 10.88 -16.72
N SER A 414 4.48 10.32 -17.93
CA SER A 414 3.67 10.78 -19.06
C SER A 414 3.59 9.71 -20.15
N TYR A 415 2.84 10.00 -21.22
CA TYR A 415 2.86 9.22 -22.45
C TYR A 415 2.76 10.13 -23.66
N GLU A 416 3.30 9.67 -24.79
CA GLU A 416 3.12 10.26 -26.11
C GLU A 416 2.25 9.32 -26.95
N LYS A 417 1.37 9.88 -27.77
CA LYS A 417 0.52 9.14 -28.71
C LYS A 417 0.92 9.51 -30.12
N ASP A 418 1.36 8.53 -30.89
CA ASP A 418 1.75 8.73 -32.28
C ASP A 418 0.72 8.05 -33.20
N THR A 419 0.08 8.84 -34.05
CA THR A 419 -0.98 8.41 -34.99
C THR A 419 -0.49 8.22 -36.42
N GLU A 420 0.70 8.72 -36.78
CA GLU A 420 1.15 8.87 -38.18
C GLU A 420 2.37 8.00 -38.56
N GLY A 421 2.65 6.92 -37.82
CA GLY A 421 3.79 6.04 -38.12
C GLY A 421 3.47 4.88 -39.07
N LEU A 422 4.50 4.39 -39.80
CA LEU A 422 4.47 3.16 -40.63
C LEU A 422 3.94 1.90 -39.91
N TYR A 423 3.85 1.93 -38.59
CA TYR A 423 3.47 0.80 -37.74
C TYR A 423 2.15 1.00 -36.99
N GLY A 424 1.33 1.97 -37.41
CA GLY A 424 0.02 2.25 -36.81
C GLY A 424 0.08 3.02 -35.49
N LEU A 425 -1.05 3.04 -34.79
CA LEU A 425 -1.25 3.77 -33.54
C LEU A 425 -0.39 3.17 -32.41
N LYS A 426 0.45 4.00 -31.79
CA LYS A 426 1.32 3.57 -30.68
C LYS A 426 1.32 4.58 -29.53
N PHE A 427 1.54 4.06 -28.33
CA PHE A 427 1.77 4.82 -27.12
C PHE A 427 3.24 4.66 -26.69
N THR A 428 3.93 5.76 -26.47
CA THR A 428 5.27 5.76 -25.90
C THR A 428 5.19 6.17 -24.44
N ILE A 429 5.35 5.21 -23.53
CA ILE A 429 5.27 5.44 -22.09
C ILE A 429 6.59 6.02 -21.59
N LYS A 430 6.55 7.14 -20.86
CA LYS A 430 7.74 7.82 -20.33
C LYS A 430 7.83 7.66 -18.81
N ARG A 431 9.05 7.44 -18.34
CA ARG A 431 9.39 7.24 -16.92
C ARG A 431 10.70 7.90 -16.60
N SER A 432 10.76 8.51 -15.43
CA SER A 432 11.98 9.01 -14.85
C SER A 432 12.75 7.84 -14.25
N LYS A 433 14.08 7.96 -14.29
CA LYS A 433 14.95 6.99 -13.65
C LYS A 433 14.68 7.04 -12.16
N LYS A 434 14.03 6.01 -11.60
CA LYS A 434 13.97 5.85 -10.15
C LYS A 434 15.42 5.77 -9.68
N GLU A 435 15.87 6.79 -8.94
CA GLU A 435 17.07 6.64 -8.15
C GLU A 435 16.81 5.47 -7.19
N ASN A 436 17.65 4.44 -7.26
CA ASN A 436 17.56 3.35 -6.30
C ASN A 436 17.64 3.98 -4.91
N PRO A 437 16.65 3.80 -4.03
CA PRO A 437 16.86 4.09 -2.63
C PRO A 437 17.99 3.16 -2.23
N LYS A 438 19.17 3.71 -1.95
CA LYS A 438 20.24 2.96 -1.30
C LYS A 438 19.61 2.28 -0.09
N GLU A 439 19.95 1.01 0.10
CA GLU A 439 19.72 0.28 1.33
C GLU A 439 20.33 1.08 2.50
N ASN A 440 19.57 2.02 3.06
CA ASN A 440 19.86 2.56 4.38
C ASN A 440 19.37 1.51 5.37
N HIS A 441 20.16 0.44 5.50
CA HIS A 441 20.19 -0.31 6.74
C HIS A 441 20.52 0.68 7.85
N LEU A 442 19.57 0.88 8.77
CA LEU A 442 19.85 1.34 10.12
C LEU A 442 20.77 0.31 10.77
N ALA A 443 22.06 0.41 10.50
CA ALA A 443 23.11 -0.11 11.35
C ALA A 443 23.39 0.99 12.39
N VAL A 444 22.70 0.91 13.52
CA VAL A 444 23.17 1.53 14.75
C VAL A 444 24.33 0.66 15.22
N THR A 445 25.57 1.13 15.05
CA THR A 445 26.70 0.92 15.98
C THR A 445 27.85 1.83 15.56
N GLY A 446 28.41 2.56 16.52
CA GLY A 446 29.34 3.67 16.34
C GLY A 446 30.76 3.34 15.91
N ASP A 447 31.45 4.42 15.53
CA ASP A 447 32.89 4.71 15.47
C ASP A 447 33.90 3.56 15.31
N ALA A 448 34.63 3.56 14.19
CA ALA A 448 35.97 4.18 14.09
C ALA A 448 36.74 3.71 12.83
N GLY A 449 37.39 4.64 12.12
CA GLY A 449 38.70 4.38 11.48
C GLY A 449 38.77 3.99 9.99
N SER A 450 38.94 5.00 9.13
CA SER A 450 39.98 5.15 8.07
C SER A 450 40.46 3.93 7.24
N VAL A 451 40.31 3.98 5.90
CA VAL A 451 41.35 4.23 4.86
C VAL A 451 40.85 3.77 3.47
N LYS A 452 41.22 4.58 2.47
CA LYS A 452 41.05 4.57 1.01
C LYS A 452 41.20 3.21 0.29
N GLU A 453 40.39 3.00 -0.77
CA GLU A 453 40.86 2.89 -2.17
C GLU A 453 39.66 2.71 -3.13
N GLY A 454 39.31 3.77 -3.88
CA GLY A 454 38.23 3.76 -4.86
C GLY A 454 38.76 3.53 -6.26
N CYS A 455 38.63 2.30 -6.77
CA CYS A 455 38.88 1.99 -8.18
C CYS A 455 37.67 2.41 -9.03
N ARG A 456 37.87 3.41 -9.88
CA ARG A 456 36.96 3.81 -10.96
C ARG A 456 36.98 2.76 -12.05
N VAL A 457 35.81 2.24 -12.45
CA VAL A 457 35.66 1.63 -13.78
C VAL A 457 34.37 2.11 -14.43
N CYS A 458 34.58 2.90 -15.49
CA CYS A 458 33.61 3.35 -16.48
C CYS A 458 32.93 2.15 -17.16
N LYS A 459 31.61 2.20 -17.36
CA LYS A 459 30.92 1.30 -18.28
C LYS A 459 30.80 1.99 -19.64
N GLU A 460 31.63 1.54 -20.57
CA GLU A 460 31.50 1.85 -21.99
C GLU A 460 30.24 1.20 -22.59
N ARG A 461 29.63 1.96 -23.48
CA ARG A 461 28.59 1.60 -24.43
C ARG A 461 29.15 0.57 -25.42
N MET A 462 28.40 -0.49 -25.70
CA MET A 462 28.47 -1.13 -27.02
C MET A 462 27.07 -1.19 -27.63
N GLN A 463 26.95 -0.53 -28.78
CA GLN A 463 25.90 -0.69 -29.78
C GLN A 463 26.03 -2.08 -30.42
N GLY A 464 24.91 -2.67 -30.82
CA GLY A 464 24.93 -3.88 -31.65
C GLY A 464 23.56 -4.56 -31.73
N LEU A 465 22.83 -4.20 -32.79
CA LEU A 465 21.60 -4.78 -33.35
C LEU A 465 20.28 -4.49 -32.63
#